data_AF-A0A1H4Q6E0-F1
#
_entry.id   AF-A0A1H4Q6E0-F1
#
_cell.length_a   1.000
_cell.length_b   1.000
_cell.length_c   1.000
_cell.angle_alpha   90.00
_cell.angle_beta   90.00
_cell.angle_gamma   90.00
#
_symmetry.space_group_name_H-M   'P 1'
#
loop_
_entity.id
_entity.type
_entity.pdbx_description
1 polymer ?
#
loop_
_entity_poly.entity_id
_entity_poly.type
_entity_poly.pdbx_seq_one_letter_code
_entity_poly.pdbx_strand_id
1 'polypeptide(L)'
;MTRPQLLEIDVRDLGSARELHLALRDALGLPLWYGCNWDAFWDAISGLVEMPLQLRITGWHSLSRRLPDDARLMEQCLRRLQSKYPASAAQLQFD
;
A
#
# COMPACT_ATOMS: atom_id res chain seq x y z
N MET A 1 21.07 0.31 0.05
CA MET A 1 20.16 -0.61 0.77
C MET A 1 19.61 -1.59 -0.26
N THR A 2 19.31 -2.82 0.13
CA THR A 2 18.82 -3.85 -0.81
C THR A 2 17.31 -3.82 -0.82
N ARG A 3 16.70 -3.70 -2.00
CA ARG A 3 15.26 -3.75 -2.20
C ARG A 3 14.65 -4.97 -1.50
N PRO A 4 13.62 -4.83 -0.64
CA PRO A 4 13.01 -5.97 0.05
C PRO A 4 12.38 -6.95 -0.95
N GLN A 5 12.59 -8.25 -0.77
CA GLN A 5 12.05 -9.27 -1.68
C GLN A 5 10.53 -9.44 -1.53
N LEU A 6 10.05 -9.48 -0.30
CA LEU A 6 8.64 -9.69 0.04
C LEU A 6 8.28 -8.80 1.24
N LEU A 7 7.16 -8.11 1.13
CA LEU A 7 6.49 -7.44 2.23
C LEU A 7 5.06 -7.96 2.34
N GLU A 8 4.68 -8.37 3.53
CA GLU A 8 3.32 -8.81 3.86
C GLU A 8 2.66 -7.80 4.79
N ILE A 9 1.42 -7.41 4.47
CA ILE A 9 0.62 -6.49 5.27
C ILE A 9 -0.74 -7.13 5.54
N ASP A 10 -1.06 -7.32 6.82
CA ASP A 10 -2.36 -7.81 7.25
C ASP A 10 -3.33 -6.66 7.49
N VAL A 11 -4.43 -6.65 6.74
CA VAL A 11 -5.46 -5.60 6.79
C VAL A 11 -6.81 -6.13 7.31
N ARG A 12 -6.88 -7.37 7.80
CA ARG A 12 -8.14 -8.03 8.22
C ARG A 12 -8.93 -7.24 9.25
N ASP A 13 -8.23 -6.67 10.23
CA ASP A 13 -8.82 -6.07 11.43
C ASP A 13 -8.84 -4.54 11.38
N LEU A 14 -8.43 -3.93 10.26
CA LEU A 14 -8.43 -2.47 10.12
C LEU A 14 -9.85 -1.95 9.92
N GLY A 15 -10.28 -1.06 10.81
CA GLY A 15 -11.64 -0.54 10.91
C GLY A 15 -11.84 0.83 10.27
N SER A 16 -10.76 1.54 9.99
CA SER A 16 -10.81 2.90 9.43
C SER A 16 -9.72 3.17 8.38
N ALA A 17 -9.98 4.14 7.51
CA ALA A 17 -9.00 4.63 6.55
C ALA A 17 -7.69 5.08 7.22
N ARG A 18 -7.78 5.70 8.40
CA ARG A 18 -6.61 6.15 9.15
C ARG A 18 -5.76 4.98 9.63
N GLU A 19 -6.37 3.93 10.18
CA GLU A 19 -5.65 2.72 10.60
C GLU A 19 -4.98 2.04 9.39
N LEU A 20 -5.66 1.98 8.25
CA LEU A 20 -5.08 1.52 6.99
C LEU A 20 -3.85 2.32 6.58
N HIS A 21 -3.95 3.64 6.58
CA HIS A 21 -2.84 4.52 6.23
C HIS A 21 -1.65 4.38 7.19
N LEU A 22 -1.89 4.23 8.50
CA LEU A 22 -0.82 4.03 9.48
C LEU A 22 -0.15 2.66 9.30
N ALA A 23 -0.92 1.59 9.07
CA ALA A 23 -0.37 0.27 8.77
C ALA A 23 0.50 0.28 7.50
N LEU A 24 0.05 0.96 6.44
CA LEU A 24 0.82 1.14 5.21
C LEU A 24 2.09 1.96 5.46
N ARG A 25 1.99 3.04 6.23
CA ARG A 25 3.14 3.88 6.61
C ARG A 25 4.23 3.06 7.28
N ASP A 26 3.84 2.30 8.30
CA ASP A 26 4.78 1.55 9.13
C ASP A 26 5.40 0.39 8.35
N ALA A 27 4.59 -0.34 7.56
CA ALA A 27 5.07 -1.47 6.76
C ALA A 27 5.99 -1.05 5.60
N LEU A 28 5.66 0.04 4.89
CA LEU A 28 6.44 0.54 3.75
C LEU A 28 7.56 1.51 4.17
N GLY A 29 7.67 1.84 5.45
CA GLY A 29 8.66 2.81 5.95
C GLY A 29 8.44 4.21 5.40
N LEU A 30 7.19 4.64 5.24
CA LEU A 30 6.88 5.99 4.74
C LEU A 30 7.30 7.07 5.76
N PRO A 31 7.55 8.31 5.32
CA PRO A 31 8.01 9.38 6.22
C PRO A 31 7.07 9.68 7.38
N LEU A 32 7.61 10.18 8.50
CA LEU A 32 6.82 10.56 9.69
C LEU A 32 5.75 11.62 9.41
N TRP A 33 6.00 12.48 8.42
CA TRP A 33 5.09 13.54 7.96
C TRP A 33 4.05 13.04 6.93
N TYR A 34 3.90 11.73 6.76
CA TYR A 34 2.90 11.13 5.88
C TYR A 34 1.48 11.57 6.23
N GLY A 35 0.80 12.21 5.28
CA GLY A 35 -0.49 12.89 5.47
C GLY A 35 -1.72 12.00 5.64
N CYS A 36 -1.57 10.67 5.62
CA CYS A 36 -2.66 9.70 5.81
C CYS A 36 -3.87 9.93 4.88
N ASN A 37 -3.59 10.17 3.60
CA ASN A 37 -4.59 10.24 2.53
C ASN A 37 -4.02 9.62 1.23
N TRP A 38 -4.88 9.40 0.24
CA TRP A 38 -4.52 8.68 -0.99
C TRP A 38 -3.58 9.45 -1.93
N ASP A 39 -3.63 10.80 -1.92
CA ASP A 39 -2.69 11.62 -2.67
C ASP A 39 -1.28 11.51 -2.06
N ALA A 40 -1.18 11.65 -0.73
CA ALA A 40 0.07 11.43 -0.02
C ALA A 40 0.58 9.99 -0.17
N PHE A 41 -0.32 9.00 -0.26
CA PHE A 41 0.07 7.61 -0.50
C PHE A 41 0.70 7.46 -1.88
N TRP A 42 0.08 8.03 -2.91
CA TRP A 42 0.61 8.04 -4.27
C TRP A 42 1.99 8.69 -4.33
N ASP A 43 2.16 9.87 -3.75
CA ASP A 43 3.45 10.57 -3.73
C ASP A 43 4.52 9.72 -3.04
N ALA A 44 4.15 9.03 -1.96
CA ALA A 44 5.07 8.19 -1.22
C ALA A 44 5.57 6.98 -2.03
N ILE A 45 4.66 6.18 -2.57
CA ILE A 45 5.03 4.96 -3.31
C ILE A 45 5.65 5.24 -4.68
N SER A 46 5.44 6.44 -5.24
CA SER A 46 5.97 6.81 -6.56
C SER A 46 7.32 7.51 -6.52
N GLY A 47 7.76 8.04 -5.38
CA GLY A 47 9.05 8.76 -5.32
C GLY A 47 9.72 8.91 -3.96
N LEU A 48 9.10 8.47 -2.86
CA LEU A 48 9.68 8.65 -1.52
C LEU A 48 10.22 7.37 -0.90
N VAL A 49 9.73 6.21 -1.32
CA VAL A 49 10.19 4.92 -0.82
C VAL A 49 10.55 3.95 -1.94
N GLU A 50 11.46 3.03 -1.64
CA GLU A 50 11.74 1.89 -2.51
C GLU A 50 10.72 0.79 -2.24
N MET A 51 9.82 0.53 -3.19
CA MET A 51 8.82 -0.52 -3.06
C MET A 51 9.48 -1.91 -3.07
N PRO A 52 8.92 -2.90 -2.35
CA PRO A 52 9.42 -4.27 -2.40
C PRO A 52 9.27 -4.89 -3.80
N LEU A 53 9.92 -6.02 -4.07
CA LEU A 53 9.65 -6.79 -5.30
C LEU A 53 8.25 -7.38 -5.28
N GLN A 54 7.80 -7.87 -4.13
CA GLN A 54 6.46 -8.42 -3.93
C GLN A 54 5.79 -7.75 -2.73
N LEU A 55 4.54 -7.33 -2.94
CA LEU A 55 3.67 -6.81 -1.89
C LEU A 55 2.44 -7.71 -1.80
N ARG A 56 2.30 -8.40 -0.68
CA ARG A 56 1.17 -9.27 -0.40
C ARG A 56 0.30 -8.64 0.68
N ILE A 57 -0.97 -8.48 0.36
CA ILE A 57 -1.99 -7.94 1.26
C ILE A 57 -2.90 -9.09 1.68
N THR A 58 -2.93 -9.39 2.97
CA THR A 58 -3.81 -10.43 3.54
C THR A 58 -5.00 -9.80 4.24
N GLY A 59 -6.16 -10.44 4.20
CA GLY A 59 -7.43 -9.87 4.65
C GLY A 59 -8.12 -8.95 3.67
N TRP A 60 -7.74 -8.98 2.40
CA TRP A 60 -8.23 -8.04 1.41
C TRP A 60 -9.75 -8.08 1.26
N HIS A 61 -10.34 -9.27 1.26
CA HIS A 61 -11.79 -9.42 1.22
C HIS A 61 -12.51 -8.83 2.46
N SER A 62 -11.91 -8.91 3.64
CA SER A 62 -12.47 -8.29 4.85
C SER A 62 -12.37 -6.77 4.79
N LEU A 63 -11.21 -6.23 4.38
CA LEU A 63 -11.01 -4.81 4.18
C LEU A 63 -11.98 -4.26 3.12
N SER A 64 -12.09 -4.93 1.96
CA SER A 64 -12.92 -4.49 0.83
C SER A 64 -14.41 -4.42 1.16
N ARG A 65 -14.89 -5.22 2.13
CA ARG A 65 -16.27 -5.13 2.61
C ARG A 65 -16.47 -4.03 3.64
N ARG A 66 -15.46 -3.78 4.47
CA ARG A 66 -15.54 -2.81 5.57
C ARG A 66 -15.27 -1.38 5.10
N LEU A 67 -14.29 -1.21 4.21
CA LEU A 67 -13.81 0.05 3.65
C LEU A 67 -13.70 -0.06 2.11
N PRO A 68 -14.83 -0.20 1.40
CA PRO A 68 -14.84 -0.49 -0.04
C PRO A 68 -14.16 0.62 -0.87
N ASP A 69 -14.40 1.88 -0.53
CA ASP A 69 -13.82 3.00 -1.27
C ASP A 69 -12.30 3.10 -1.05
N ASP A 70 -11.83 2.93 0.18
CA ASP A 70 -10.41 2.94 0.52
C ASP A 70 -9.66 1.76 -0.09
N ALA A 71 -10.22 0.55 -0.04
CA ALA A 71 -9.65 -0.62 -0.71
C ALA A 71 -9.51 -0.37 -2.22
N ARG A 72 -10.55 0.17 -2.86
CA ARG A 72 -10.49 0.54 -4.28
C ARG A 72 -9.41 1.57 -4.57
N LEU A 73 -9.30 2.63 -3.76
CA LEU A 73 -8.31 3.69 -3.96
C LEU A 73 -6.88 3.17 -3.74
N MET A 74 -6.66 2.34 -2.72
CA MET A 74 -5.39 1.65 -2.50
C MET A 74 -4.95 0.84 -3.72
N GLU A 75 -5.85 -0.02 -4.20
CA GLU A 75 -5.57 -0.87 -5.36
C GLU A 75 -5.29 -0.02 -6.61
N GLN A 76 -6.07 1.05 -6.83
CA GLN A 76 -5.85 1.98 -7.94
C GLN A 76 -4.47 2.63 -7.86
N CYS A 77 -4.02 3.12 -6.71
CA CYS A 77 -2.68 3.69 -6.54
C CYS A 77 -1.60 2.67 -6.88
N LEU A 78 -1.71 1.44 -6.35
CA LEU A 78 -0.72 0.38 -6.57
C LEU A 78 -0.68 -0.06 -8.04
N ARG A 79 -1.83 -0.24 -8.70
CA ARG A 79 -1.90 -0.59 -10.12
C ARG A 79 -1.43 0.56 -11.02
N ARG A 80 -1.73 1.81 -10.64
CA ARG A 80 -1.22 2.99 -11.33
C ARG A 80 0.30 3.04 -11.27
N LEU A 81 0.90 2.64 -10.15
CA LEU A 81 2.35 2.55 -10.01
C LEU A 81 2.93 1.50 -10.97
N GLN A 82 2.32 0.30 -11.04
CA GLN A 82 2.72 -0.74 -12.00
C GLN A 82 2.65 -0.25 -13.45
N SER A 83 1.63 0.52 -13.80
CA SER A 83 1.45 1.07 -15.14
C SER A 83 2.47 2.17 -15.47
N LYS A 84 2.72 3.10 -14.55
CA LYS A 84 3.60 4.25 -14.79
C LYS A 84 5.08 3.96 -14.60
N TYR A 85 5.42 3.11 -13.64
CA TYR A 85 6.79 2.85 -13.21
C TYR A 85 7.01 1.34 -12.96
N PRO A 86 6.90 0.49 -14.00
CA PRO A 86 6.92 -0.97 -13.84
C PRO A 86 8.21 -1.51 -13.19
N ALA A 87 9.36 -0.88 -13.42
CA ALA A 87 10.63 -1.29 -12.82
C ALA A 87 10.67 -1.05 -11.29
N SER A 88 9.99 0.00 -10.83
CA SER A 88 9.95 0.41 -9.42
C SER A 88 8.73 -0.16 -8.68
N ALA A 89 7.77 -0.73 -9.40
CA ALA A 89 6.55 -1.25 -8.79
C ALA A 89 6.75 -2.65 -8.18
N ALA A 90 5.93 -2.97 -7.18
CA ALA A 90 5.84 -4.32 -6.62
C ALA A 90 4.91 -5.20 -7.48
N GLN A 91 5.16 -6.51 -7.49
CA GLN A 91 4.15 -7.49 -7.86
C GLN A 91 3.11 -7.57 -6.74
N LEU A 92 1.84 -7.44 -7.08
CA LEU A 92 0.74 -7.34 -6.12
C LEU A 92 0.07 -8.71 -5.94
N GLN A 93 -0.21 -9.08 -4.70
CA GLN A 93 -1.02 -10.23 -4.34
C GLN A 93 -2.06 -9.81 -3.30
N PHE A 94 -3.32 -10.20 -3.54
CA PHE A 94 -4.45 -9.99 -2.64
C PHE A 94 -5.12 -11.34 -2.41
N ASP A 95 -5.57 -11.63 -1.19
CA ASP A 95 -6.27 -12.87 -0.82
C ASP A 95 -7.80 -12.78 -0.80
#